data_AF-A0A3L8BY74-F1
#
_entry.id   AF-A0A3L8BY74-F1
#
_cell.length_a   1.000
_cell.length_b   1.000
_cell.length_c   1.000
_cell.angle_alpha   90.00
_cell.angle_beta   90.00
_cell.angle_gamma   90.00
#
_symmetry.space_group_name_H-M   'P 1'
#
loop_
_entity.id
_entity.type
_entity.pdbx_description
1 polymer ?
#
loop_
_entity_poly.entity_id
_entity_poly.type
_entity_poly.pdbx_seq_one_letter_code
_entity_poly.pdbx_strand_id
1 'polypeptide(L)' 'MTNDSPTQQRHIFSVTELNNSVKRLLENQFPAVWLEGEISNLVLPRSGHLYLTLKDDQAQV' A
#
# COMPACT_ATOMS: atom_id res chain seq x y z
N MET A 1 -16.72 7.07 43.85
CA MET A 1 -17.19 6.43 42.59
C MET A 1 -16.15 6.75 41.54
N THR A 2 -15.24 5.81 41.29
CA THR A 2 -14.05 5.98 40.42
C THR A 2 -14.42 5.73 38.97
N ASN A 3 -14.27 6.74 38.12
CA ASN A 3 -14.56 6.65 36.69
C ASN A 3 -13.27 6.30 35.93
N ASP A 4 -12.85 5.03 35.97
CA ASP A 4 -11.78 4.51 35.11
C ASP A 4 -12.42 3.96 33.83
N SER A 5 -12.55 4.83 32.82
CA SER A 5 -12.79 4.37 31.44
C SER A 5 -11.46 3.85 30.89
N PRO A 6 -11.37 2.62 30.35
CA PRO A 6 -10.12 2.11 29.81
C PRO A 6 -9.69 3.02 28.67
N THR A 7 -8.56 3.70 28.84
CA THR A 7 -7.92 4.46 27.77
C THR A 7 -7.54 3.44 26.70
N GLN A 8 -8.29 3.44 25.59
CA GLN A 8 -7.99 2.60 24.45
C GLN A 8 -6.59 2.97 23.94
N GLN A 9 -5.61 2.15 24.28
CA GLN A 9 -4.21 2.41 23.92
C GLN A 9 -4.12 2.44 22.39
N ARG A 10 -3.67 3.57 21.86
CA ARG A 10 -3.48 3.76 20.42
C ARG A 10 -2.42 2.78 19.94
N HIS A 11 -2.78 1.88 19.03
CA HIS A 11 -1.82 1.00 18.37
C HIS A 11 -0.93 1.82 17.43
N ILE A 12 0.39 1.72 17.60
CA ILE A 12 1.37 2.41 16.75
C ILE A 12 1.96 1.38 15.81
N PHE A 13 1.64 1.50 14.52
CA PHE A 13 2.16 0.61 13.49
C PHE A 13 3.63 0.90 13.21
N SER A 14 4.41 -0.17 13.02
CA SER A 14 5.67 -0.03 12.27
C SER A 14 5.38 0.11 10.76
N VAL A 15 6.33 0.66 10.01
CA VAL A 15 6.21 0.77 8.54
C VAL A 15 5.99 -0.61 7.90
N THR A 16 6.75 -1.62 8.34
CA THR A 16 6.61 -3.00 7.86
C THR A 16 5.23 -3.58 8.17
N GLU A 17 4.72 -3.34 9.37
CA GLU A 17 3.40 -3.82 9.80
C GLU A 17 2.28 -3.18 8.97
N LEU A 18 2.35 -1.86 8.79
CA LEU A 18 1.40 -1.11 7.97
C LEU A 18 1.42 -1.62 6.52
N ASN A 19 2.60 -1.73 5.91
CA ASN A 19 2.74 -2.19 4.53
C ASN A 19 2.19 -3.62 4.34
N ASN A 20 2.48 -4.51 5.28
CA ASN A 20 1.94 -5.88 5.23
C ASN A 20 0.42 -5.89 5.40
N SER A 21 -0.14 -5.00 6.22
CA SER A 21 -1.58 -4.88 6.41
C SER A 21 -2.27 -4.37 5.13
N VAL A 22 -1.73 -3.31 4.53
CA VAL A 22 -2.22 -2.74 3.26
C VAL A 22 -2.15 -3.77 2.14
N LYS A 23 -1.03 -4.48 2.01
CA LYS A 23 -0.86 -5.55 1.02
C LYS A 23 -1.96 -6.60 1.13
N ARG A 24 -2.19 -7.15 2.34
CA ARG A 24 -3.24 -8.16 2.56
C ARG A 24 -4.63 -7.64 2.24
N LEU A 25 -4.92 -6.39 2.60
CA LEU A 25 -6.22 -5.78 2.32
C LEU A 25 -6.45 -5.67 0.80
N LEU A 26 -5.44 -5.21 0.06
CA LEU A 26 -5.51 -5.09 -1.40
C LEU A 26 -5.66 -6.46 -2.07
N GLU A 27 -4.84 -7.45 -1.69
CA GLU A 27 -4.91 -8.82 -2.25
C GLU A 27 -6.26 -9.49 -2.00
N ASN A 28 -6.86 -9.26 -0.82
CA ASN A 28 -8.17 -9.81 -0.48
C ASN A 28 -9.31 -9.11 -1.22
N GLN A 29 -9.21 -7.79 -1.39
CA GLN A 29 -10.31 -6.98 -1.93
C GLN A 29 -10.30 -6.88 -3.46
N PHE A 30 -9.11 -6.99 -4.07
CA PHE A 30 -8.88 -6.85 -5.52
C PHE A 30 -8.04 -8.04 -6.04
N PRO A 31 -8.63 -9.23 -6.22
CA PRO A 31 -7.87 -10.43 -6.58
C PRO A 31 -7.19 -10.33 -7.95
N ALA A 32 -7.83 -9.68 -8.92
CA ALA A 32 -7.27 -9.34 -10.21
C ALA A 32 -7.96 -8.07 -10.74
N VAL A 33 -7.17 -7.09 -11.15
CA VAL A 33 -7.65 -5.82 -11.73
C VAL A 33 -6.86 -5.50 -12.98
N TRP A 34 -7.50 -4.80 -13.91
CA TRP A 34 -6.87 -4.23 -15.08
C TRP A 34 -6.72 -2.73 -14.87
N LEU A 35 -5.54 -2.21 -15.16
CA LEU A 35 -5.24 -0.79 -15.11
C LEU A 35 -4.73 -0.35 -16.48
N GLU A 36 -5.16 0.82 -16.90
CA GLU A 36 -4.64 1.52 -18.08
C GLU A 36 -4.06 2.85 -17.60
N GLY A 37 -2.92 3.25 -18.17
CA GLY A 37 -2.26 4.49 -17.80
C GLY A 37 -0.96 4.69 -18.56
N GLU A 38 -0.37 5.87 -18.42
CA GLU A 38 0.94 6.19 -18.98
C GLU A 38 2.04 5.60 -18.11
N ILE A 39 3.04 4.98 -18.73
CA ILE A 39 4.24 4.48 -18.05
C ILE A 39 5.28 5.59 -17.98
N SER A 40 5.87 5.78 -16.80
CA SER A 40 7.04 6.64 -16.58
C SER A 40 8.08 5.95 -15.68
N ASN A 41 9.28 6.53 -15.56
CA ASN A 41 10.37 6.02 -14.71
C ASN A 41 10.68 4.52 -14.90
N LEU A 42 10.60 4.02 -16.14
CA LEU A 42 10.81 2.61 -16.46
C LEU A 42 12.28 2.23 -16.29
N VAL A 43 12.58 1.25 -15.43
CA VAL A 43 13.93 0.74 -15.16
C VAL A 43 13.92 -0.79 -15.11
N LEU A 44 14.87 -1.40 -15.82
CA LEU A 44 15.16 -2.84 -15.73
C LEU A 44 16.58 -3.04 -15.15
N PRO A 45 16.73 -3.17 -13.82
CA PRO A 45 18.01 -3.48 -13.19
C PRO A 45 18.47 -4.91 -13.49
N ARG A 46 19.73 -5.20 -13.15
CA ARG A 46 20.32 -6.54 -13.32
C ARG A 46 19.64 -7.65 -12.52
N SER A 47 18.80 -7.31 -11.54
CA SER A 47 17.97 -8.27 -10.79
C SER A 47 16.84 -8.87 -11.64
N GLY A 48 16.52 -8.27 -12.79
CA GLY A 48 15.47 -8.75 -13.70
C GLY A 48 14.05 -8.29 -13.34
N HIS A 49 13.87 -7.55 -12.25
CA HIS A 49 12.57 -6.96 -11.91
C HIS A 49 12.38 -5.61 -12.60
N LEU A 50 11.25 -5.43 -13.27
CA LEU A 50 10.88 -4.16 -13.88
C LEU A 50 10.29 -3.23 -12.81
N TYR A 51 10.81 -2.01 -12.72
CA TYR A 51 10.25 -0.95 -11.90
C TYR A 51 9.73 0.15 -12.82
N LEU A 52 8.54 0.63 -12.55
CA LEU A 52 7.90 1.70 -13.31
C LEU A 52 6.93 2.44 -12.41
N THR A 53 6.54 3.64 -12.85
CA THR A 53 5.39 4.37 -12.31
C THR A 53 4.27 4.33 -13.34
N LEU A 54 3.06 3.93 -12.93
CA LEU A 54 1.85 3.97 -13.77
C LEU A 54 0.98 5.14 -13.32
N LYS A 55 0.56 6.00 -14.26
CA LYS A 55 -0.19 7.23 -13.94
C LYS A 55 -1.38 7.48 -14.86
N ASP A 56 -2.34 8.24 -14.36
CA ASP A 56 -3.41 8.89 -15.11
C ASP A 56 -3.44 10.40 -14.80
N ASP A 57 -4.51 11.10 -15.17
CA ASP A 57 -4.63 12.54 -14.97
C ASP A 57 -4.72 12.97 -13.49
N GLN A 58 -5.02 12.04 -12.57
CA GLN A 58 -5.36 12.32 -11.17
C GLN A 58 -4.48 11.58 -10.16
N ALA A 59 -3.78 10.51 -10.55
CA ALA A 59 -3.02 9.65 -9.65
C ALA A 59 -1.81 8.97 -10.31
N GLN A 60 -0.93 8.44 -9.46
CA GLN A 60 0.20 7.59 -9.85
C GLN A 60 0.45 6.51 -8.80
N VAL A 61 0.97 5.36 -9.23
CA VAL A 61 1.40 4.24 -8.39
C VAL A 61 2.75 3.68 -8.81
#